data_AF-A0A6I4LZ34-F1
#
_entry.id   AF-A0A6I4LZ34-F1
#
_cell.length_a   1.000
_cell.length_b   1.000
_cell.length_c   1.000
_cell.angle_alpha   90.00
_cell.angle_beta   90.00
_cell.angle_gamma   90.00
#
_symmetry.space_group_name_H-M   'P 1'
#
loop_
_entity.id
_entity.type
_entity.pdbx_description
1 polymer ?
#
loop_
_entity_poly.entity_id
_entity_poly.type
_entity_poly.pdbx_seq_one_letter_code
_entity_poly.pdbx_strand_id
1 'polypeptide(L)'
;MALAKIKKGDTVVVLAGKDKGKSGEVTAVMPKDSKVVVSGVNVAVRHRKASQANPQGGLDRFEAPLHISNVALADPKTGKATRVRVETKDGKKVRVAVKSGETING
;
A
#
# COMPACT_ATOMS: atom_id res chain seq x y z
N MET A 1 14.48 12.06 -4.88
CA MET A 1 13.32 11.19 -4.59
C MET A 1 12.55 10.98 -5.89
N ALA A 2 12.53 9.76 -6.42
CA ALA A 2 11.64 9.43 -7.53
C ALA A 2 10.18 9.69 -7.09
N LEU A 3 9.34 10.26 -7.96
CA LEU A 3 7.90 10.36 -7.71
C LEU A 3 7.40 9.00 -7.20
N ALA A 4 7.01 8.93 -5.92
CA ALA A 4 6.44 7.73 -5.36
C ALA A 4 5.17 7.44 -6.15
N LYS A 5 5.18 6.35 -6.93
CA LYS A 5 4.05 5.95 -7.79
C LYS A 5 2.80 5.67 -6.96
N ILE A 6 2.97 5.38 -5.68
CA ILE A 6 1.96 5.03 -4.68
C ILE A 6 1.97 6.10 -3.58
N LYS A 7 0.79 6.51 -3.16
CA LYS A 7 0.54 7.48 -2.09
C LYS A 7 -0.36 6.86 -1.01
N LYS A 8 -0.46 7.55 0.13
CA LYS A 8 -1.41 7.19 1.18
C LYS A 8 -2.85 7.35 0.65
N GLY A 9 -3.72 6.40 0.96
CA GLY A 9 -5.11 6.37 0.47
C GLY A 9 -5.28 5.69 -0.88
N ASP A 10 -4.19 5.29 -1.55
CA ASP A 10 -4.31 4.47 -2.75
C ASP A 10 -4.72 3.03 -2.39
N THR A 11 -5.57 2.43 -3.21
CA THR A 11 -5.85 0.99 -3.16
C THR A 11 -4.79 0.23 -3.96
N VAL A 12 -4.17 -0.77 -3.33
CA VAL A 12 -3.12 -1.60 -3.93
C VAL A 12 -3.50 -3.08 -3.91
N VAL A 13 -2.89 -3.83 -4.82
CA VAL A 13 -2.93 -5.29 -4.89
C VAL A 13 -1.53 -5.85 -4.64
N VAL A 14 -1.44 -6.86 -3.80
CA VAL A 14 -0.17 -7.54 -3.49
C VAL A 14 0.17 -8.52 -4.62
N LEU A 15 1.35 -8.35 -5.21
CA LEU A 15 1.85 -9.15 -6.33
C LEU A 15 2.61 -10.40 -5.88
N ALA A 16 3.29 -10.31 -4.74
CA ALA A 16 4.22 -11.32 -4.26
C ALA A 16 4.26 -11.39 -2.74
N GLY A 17 4.65 -12.56 -2.21
CA GLY A 17 4.71 -12.83 -0.77
C GLY A 17 3.50 -13.60 -0.24
N LYS A 18 3.42 -13.70 1.09
CA LYS A 18 2.40 -14.48 1.81
C LYS A 18 0.96 -14.06 1.49
N ASP A 19 0.75 -12.76 1.28
CA ASP A 19 -0.56 -12.16 1.05
C ASP A 19 -0.84 -11.87 -0.43
N LYS A 20 -0.17 -12.59 -1.35
CA LYS A 20 -0.35 -12.42 -2.80
C LYS A 20 -1.83 -12.52 -3.20
N GLY A 21 -2.27 -11.56 -4.03
CA GLY A 21 -3.64 -11.48 -4.55
C GLY A 21 -4.60 -10.69 -3.66
N LYS A 22 -4.24 -10.42 -2.40
CA LYS A 22 -5.05 -9.55 -1.54
C LYS A 22 -4.94 -8.10 -2.00
N SER A 23 -6.03 -7.37 -1.82
CA SER A 23 -6.10 -5.92 -1.99
C SER A 23 -6.27 -5.23 -0.64
N GLY A 24 -5.81 -3.98 -0.55
CA GLY A 24 -5.96 -3.16 0.64
C GLY A 24 -5.62 -1.70 0.36
N GLU A 25 -5.94 -0.83 1.30
CA GLU A 25 -5.64 0.60 1.23
C GLU A 25 -4.28 0.89 1.88
N VAL A 26 -3.51 1.80 1.28
CA VAL A 26 -2.21 2.21 1.83
C VAL A 26 -2.42 3.17 3.00
N THR A 27 -2.14 2.69 4.22
CA THR A 27 -2.28 3.47 5.46
C THR A 27 -1.07 4.36 5.71
N ALA A 28 0.13 3.91 5.32
CA ALA A 28 1.36 4.68 5.44
C ALA A 28 2.34 4.36 4.30
N VAL A 29 3.11 5.36 3.89
CA VAL A 29 4.20 5.22 2.92
C VAL A 29 5.48 5.66 3.60
N MET A 30 6.53 4.84 3.49
CA MET A 30 7.88 5.10 4.02
C MET A 30 8.86 5.18 2.85
N PRO A 31 8.99 6.35 2.19
CA PRO A 31 9.79 6.47 0.96
C PRO A 31 11.29 6.20 1.17
N LYS A 32 11.82 6.54 2.35
CA LYS A 32 13.24 6.33 2.68
C LYS A 32 13.62 4.85 2.69
N ASP A 33 12.73 4.02 3.20
CA ASP A 33 12.95 2.57 3.33
C ASP A 33 12.36 1.78 2.15
N SER A 34 11.74 2.46 1.17
CA SER A 34 11.00 1.83 0.07
C SER A 34 9.90 0.86 0.54
N LYS A 35 9.24 1.17 1.66
CA LYS A 35 8.19 0.34 2.26
C LYS A 35 6.85 1.05 2.30
N VAL A 36 5.79 0.27 2.33
CA VAL A 36 4.40 0.71 2.50
C VAL A 36 3.71 -0.17 3.54
N VAL A 37 2.76 0.40 4.27
CA VAL A 37 1.85 -0.34 5.15
C VAL A 37 0.48 -0.34 4.48
N VAL A 38 -0.12 -1.52 4.39
CA VAL A 38 -1.37 -1.76 3.68
C VAL A 38 -2.35 -2.42 4.63
N SER A 39 -3.58 -1.91 4.65
CA SER A 39 -4.62 -2.38 5.56
C SER A 39 -4.94 -3.86 5.35
N GLY A 40 -4.98 -4.62 6.44
CA GLY A 40 -5.28 -6.06 6.45
C GLY A 40 -4.23 -6.96 5.79
N VAL A 41 -3.08 -6.41 5.38
CA VAL A 41 -1.99 -7.14 4.69
C VAL A 41 -0.76 -7.18 5.58
N ASN A 42 -0.02 -8.30 5.53
CA ASN A 42 1.22 -8.51 6.27
C ASN A 42 1.06 -8.31 7.78
N VAL A 43 -0.02 -8.87 8.35
CA VAL A 43 -0.30 -8.78 9.78
C VAL A 43 0.69 -9.63 10.56
N ALA A 44 1.51 -8.97 11.39
CA ALA A 44 2.44 -9.58 12.30
C ALA A 44 1.86 -9.63 13.71
N VAL A 45 2.25 -10.66 14.46
CA VAL A 45 1.87 -10.83 15.86
C VAL A 45 3.08 -10.54 16.72
N ARG A 46 2.98 -9.56 17.62
CA ARG A 46 4.00 -9.26 18.63
C ARG A 46 3.48 -9.65 20.00
N HIS A 47 4.21 -10.55 20.64
CA HIS A 47 3.98 -10.89 22.04
C HIS A 47 4.52 -9.74 22.89
N ARG A 48 3.66 -9.08 23.66
CA ARG A 48 4.07 -8.06 24.63
C ARG A 48 3.92 -8.60 26.05
N LYS A 49 4.97 -8.44 26.84
CA LYS A 49 4.91 -8.64 28.29
C LYS A 49 3.99 -7.58 28.91
N ALA A 50 3.36 -7.94 30.02
CA ALA A 50 2.57 -7.00 30.80
C ALA A 50 3.41 -5.78 31.20
N SER A 51 2.80 -4.60 31.15
CA SER A 51 3.38 -3.32 31.55
C SER A 51 2.31 -2.48 32.25
N GLN A 52 2.68 -1.38 32.92
CA GLN A 52 1.65 -0.54 33.59
C GLN A 52 0.58 -0.02 32.62
N ALA A 53 0.94 0.27 31.37
CA ALA A 53 -0.01 0.70 30.34
C ALA A 53 -0.83 -0.45 29.72
N ASN A 54 -0.34 -1.69 29.83
CA ASN A 54 -1.08 -2.88 29.42
C ASN A 54 -0.84 -4.03 30.43
N PRO A 55 -1.57 -4.05 31.56
CA PRO A 55 -1.32 -4.97 32.67
C PRO A 55 -1.61 -6.44 32.33
N GLN A 56 -2.48 -6.68 31.34
CA GLN A 56 -2.83 -8.03 30.91
C GLN A 56 -1.79 -8.63 29.95
N GLY A 57 -0.92 -7.78 29.37
CA GLY A 57 -0.02 -8.17 28.29
C GLY A 57 -0.81 -8.70 27.09
N GLY A 58 -0.17 -9.52 26.25
CA GLY A 58 -0.89 -10.30 25.25
C GLY A 58 -0.29 -10.28 23.84
N LEU A 59 -1.14 -10.64 22.89
CA LEU A 59 -0.80 -10.76 21.47
C LEU A 59 -1.31 -9.54 20.71
N ASP A 60 -0.40 -8.64 20.36
CA ASP A 60 -0.73 -7.50 19.55
C ASP A 60 -0.61 -7.85 18.07
N ARG A 61 -1.69 -7.64 17.33
CA ARG A 61 -1.72 -7.78 15.88
C ARG A 61 -1.59 -6.41 15.25
N PHE A 62 -0.61 -6.24 14.37
CA PHE A 62 -0.40 -4.99 13.66
C PHE A 62 0.06 -5.27 12.23
N GLU A 63 -0.24 -4.33 11.33
CA GLU A 63 0.13 -4.39 9.93
C GLU A 63 1.61 -4.04 9.80
N ALA A 64 2.41 -4.99 9.36
CA ALA A 64 3.84 -4.78 9.17
C ALA A 64 4.12 -4.19 7.78
N PRO A 65 5.13 -3.32 7.64
CA PRO A 65 5.48 -2.75 6.35
C PRO A 65 5.95 -3.82 5.36
N LEU A 66 5.60 -3.64 4.09
CA LEU A 66 6.01 -4.47 2.95
C LEU A 66 6.75 -3.61 1.92
N HIS A 67 7.63 -4.23 1.13
CA HIS A 67 8.41 -3.51 0.13
C HIS A 67 7.54 -3.06 -1.05
N ILE A 68 7.80 -1.86 -1.57
CA ILE A 68 6.99 -1.23 -2.61
C ILE A 68 6.96 -2.02 -3.94
N SER A 69 7.97 -2.85 -4.21
CA SER A 69 8.00 -3.72 -5.40
C SER A 69 6.97 -4.84 -5.35
N ASN A 70 6.47 -5.20 -4.17
CA ASN A 70 5.56 -6.32 -3.98
C ASN A 70 4.09 -5.88 -4.11
N VAL A 71 3.84 -4.61 -4.43
CA VAL A 71 2.51 -4.05 -4.63
C VAL A 71 2.40 -3.34 -5.97
N ALA A 72 1.19 -3.36 -6.53
CA ALA A 72 0.80 -2.52 -7.65
C ALA A 72 -0.50 -1.80 -7.29
N LEU A 73 -0.77 -0.67 -7.93
CA LEU A 73 -2.06 -0.01 -7.77
C LEU A 73 -3.17 -0.90 -8.32
N ALA A 74 -4.30 -0.92 -7.62
CA ALA A 74 -5.53 -1.45 -8.14
C ALA A 74 -6.05 -0.47 -9.20
N ASP A 75 -6.37 -1.01 -10.37
CA ASP A 75 -7.05 -0.24 -11.41
C ASP A 75 -8.45 0.19 -10.91
N PRO A 76 -8.81 1.49 -10.95
CA PRO A 76 -10.10 1.95 -10.45
C PRO A 76 -11.30 1.27 -11.13
N LYS A 77 -11.17 0.93 -12.42
CA LYS A 77 -12.21 0.23 -13.20
C LYS A 77 -12.29 -1.26 -12.94
N THR A 78 -11.13 -1.94 -12.89
CA THR A 78 -11.08 -3.41 -12.94
C THR A 78 -10.68 -4.06 -11.61
N GLY A 79 -10.18 -3.29 -10.65
CA GLY A 79 -9.61 -3.78 -9.40
C GLY A 79 -8.32 -4.60 -9.58
N LYS A 80 -7.88 -4.83 -10.82
CA LYS A 80 -6.69 -5.64 -11.13
C LYS A 80 -5.43 -4.80 -10.97
N ALA A 81 -4.32 -5.45 -10.64
CA ALA A 81 -3.01 -4.80 -10.60
C ALA A 81 -2.69 -4.10 -11.95
N THR A 82 -2.34 -2.82 -11.88
CA THR A 82 -2.00 -1.99 -13.04
C THR A 82 -0.70 -1.23 -12.83
N ARG A 83 -0.04 -0.89 -13.95
CA ARG A 83 1.13 0.00 -13.95
C ARG A 83 0.65 1.45 -14.05
N VAL A 84 1.46 2.36 -13.50
CA VAL A 84 1.18 3.79 -13.50
C VAL A 84 1.99 4.48 -14.58
N ARG A 85 1.32 5.27 -15.41
CA ARG A 85 1.91 6.28 -16.29
C ARG A 85 1.67 7.66 -15.70
N VAL A 86 2.57 8.60 -15.95
CA VAL A 86 2.37 10.01 -15.63
C VAL A 86 2.14 10.76 -16.93
N GLU A 87 1.02 11.46 -17.02
CA GLU A 87 0.67 12.29 -18.18
C GLU A 87 0.42 13.73 -17.70
N THR A 88 0.63 14.70 -18.58
CA THR A 88 0.32 16.11 -18.30
C THR A 88 -1.04 16.42 -18.92
N LYS A 89 -2.04 16.68 -18.08
CA LYS A 89 -3.36 17.19 -18.50
C LYS A 89 -3.51 18.59 -17.92
N ASP A 90 -3.84 19.56 -18.77
CA ASP A 90 -4.12 20.95 -18.36
C ASP A 90 -2.98 21.58 -17.52
N GLY A 91 -1.73 21.31 -17.90
CA GLY A 91 -0.53 21.79 -17.20
C GLY A 91 -0.22 21.06 -15.88
N LYS A 92 -1.05 20.11 -15.44
CA LYS A 92 -0.85 19.33 -14.20
C LYS A 92 -0.45 17.89 -14.51
N LYS A 93 0.49 17.35 -13.74
CA LYS A 93 0.89 15.95 -13.82
C LYS A 93 -0.15 15.07 -13.11
N VAL A 94 -0.78 14.18 -13.87
CA VAL A 94 -1.77 13.23 -13.39
C VAL A 94 -1.24 11.80 -13.51
N ARG A 95 -1.65 10.93 -12.57
CA ARG A 95 -1.34 9.50 -12.60
C ARG A 95 -2.43 8.79 -13.37
N VAL A 96 -2.06 7.92 -14.31
CA VAL A 96 -2.99 7.19 -15.18
C VAL A 96 -2.70 5.69 -15.09
N ALA A 97 -3.75 4.90 -14.90
CA ALA A 97 -3.71 3.44 -14.95
C ALA A 97 -3.51 2.98 -16.40
N VAL A 98 -2.42 2.24 -16.68
CA VAL A 98 -2.09 1.82 -18.06
C VAL A 98 -3.14 0.87 -18.66
N LYS A 99 -3.76 0.02 -17.84
CA LYS A 99 -4.75 -0.97 -18.31
C LYS A 99 -6.08 -0.34 -18.74
N SER A 100 -6.60 0.61 -17.98
CA SER A 100 -7.92 1.22 -18.20
C SER A 100 -7.88 2.60 -18.84
N GLY A 101 -6.69 3.22 -18.88
CA GLY A 101 -6.51 4.62 -19.27
C GLY A 101 -7.09 5.62 -18.28
N GLU A 102 -7.52 5.16 -17.09
CA GLU A 102 -8.24 5.99 -16.14
C GLU A 102 -7.31 6.74 -15.18
N THR A 103 -7.72 7.94 -14.78
CA THR A 103 -6.96 8.78 -13.85
C THR A 103 -7.05 8.19 -12.44
N ILE A 104 -5.90 8.02 -11.79
CA ILE A 104 -5.81 7.56 -10.41
C ILE A 104 -5.78 8.79 -9.50
N ASN A 105 -6.85 8.97 -8.73
CA ASN A 105 -6.96 10.03 -7.73
C ASN A 105 -6.58 9.47 -6.36
N GLY A 106 -5.46 9.98 -5.85
CA GLY A 106 -4.86 9.67 -4.54
C GLY A 106 -3.60 10.51 -4.35
#